data_AF-A0A0G4B2M5-F1
#
_entry.id   AF-A0A0G4B2M5-F1
#
_cell.length_a   1.000
_cell.length_b   1.000
_cell.length_c   1.000
_cell.angle_alpha   90.00
_cell.angle_beta   90.00
_cell.angle_gamma   90.00
#
_symmetry.space_group_name_H-M   'P 1'
#
loop_
_entity.id
_entity.type
_entity.pdbx_description
1 polymer ?
#
loop_
_entity_poly.entity_id
_entity_poly.type
_entity_poly.pdbx_seq_one_letter_code
_entity_poly.pdbx_strand_id
1 'polypeptide(L)'
;MIGSFGKRIECAIECDGKNCIVMISHDGVGCETVLEAFQRLKRVASPQQNVVLIVDDDCCAGECIAGLVVSIRRWQGGNGGRTIIAADSSAFRRNFAHFGFKNIGIPVFRDTCEAFQLLA
;
A
#
# COMPACT_ATOMS: atom_id res chain seq x y z
N MET A 1 5.99 -30.13 19.30
CA MET A 1 6.57 -29.90 17.96
C MET A 1 5.88 -28.70 17.36
N ILE A 2 6.57 -27.56 17.36
CA ILE A 2 6.12 -26.34 16.70
C ILE A 2 6.21 -26.63 15.20
N GLY A 3 5.07 -26.86 14.57
CA GLY A 3 4.97 -26.90 13.12
C GLY A 3 5.28 -25.50 12.60
N SER A 4 6.39 -25.39 11.89
CA SER A 4 6.82 -24.19 11.17
C SER A 4 5.64 -23.61 10.38
N PHE A 5 5.18 -22.41 10.77
CA PHE A 5 4.30 -21.60 9.93
C PHE A 5 5.06 -21.32 8.64
N GLY A 6 4.69 -22.00 7.56
CA GLY A 6 5.12 -21.62 6.22
C GLY A 6 4.64 -20.21 5.95
N LYS A 7 5.56 -19.25 6.02
CA LYS A 7 5.32 -17.84 5.71
C LYS A 7 4.88 -17.74 4.26
N ARG A 8 3.59 -17.54 4.03
CA ARG A 8 3.03 -17.22 2.71
C ARG A 8 3.02 -15.72 2.56
N ILE A 9 3.59 -15.23 1.47
CA ILE A 9 3.45 -13.85 1.03
C ILE A 9 1.98 -13.63 0.70
N GLU A 10 1.25 -12.92 1.56
CA GLU A 10 -0.18 -12.67 1.37
C GLU A 10 -0.39 -11.20 1.02
N CYS A 11 -0.53 -10.91 -0.27
CA CYS A 11 -1.17 -9.66 -0.69
C CYS A 11 -2.68 -9.83 -0.52
N ALA A 12 -3.20 -9.35 0.61
CA ALA A 12 -4.62 -9.28 0.89
C ALA A 12 -5.18 -7.96 0.35
N ILE A 13 -6.28 -8.04 -0.39
CA ILE A 13 -7.04 -6.88 -0.84
C ILE A 13 -8.47 -7.04 -0.34
N GLU A 14 -8.89 -6.15 0.53
CA GLU A 14 -10.23 -6.13 1.08
C GLU A 14 -10.88 -4.80 0.73
N CYS A 15 -12.05 -4.85 0.09
CA CYS A 15 -12.78 -3.66 -0.30
C CYS A 15 -14.19 -3.70 0.30
N ASP A 16 -14.59 -2.57 0.91
CA ASP A 16 -15.96 -2.32 1.35
C ASP A 16 -16.40 -0.99 0.76
N GLY A 17 -17.41 -1.02 -0.12
CA GLY A 17 -18.18 0.12 -0.64
C GLY A 17 -17.36 1.33 -1.10
N LYS A 18 -16.78 2.07 -0.15
CA LYS A 18 -15.99 3.29 -0.31
C LYS A 18 -14.47 3.11 -0.14
N ASN A 19 -14.00 2.07 0.54
CA ASN A 19 -12.59 1.89 0.91
C ASN A 19 -12.06 0.54 0.44
N CYS A 20 -10.78 0.51 0.08
CA CYS A 20 -10.02 -0.68 -0.25
C CYS A 20 -8.71 -0.68 0.53
N ILE A 21 -8.46 -1.77 1.24
CA ILE A 21 -7.26 -2.01 2.02
C ILE A 21 -6.40 -2.96 1.22
N VAL A 22 -5.15 -2.59 1.01
CA VAL A 22 -4.15 -3.40 0.33
C VAL A 22 -3.02 -3.62 1.34
N MET A 23 -2.92 -4.85 1.83
CA MET A 23 -1.86 -5.26 2.74
C MET A 23 -0.73 -5.89 1.94
N ILE A 24 0.49 -5.45 2.20
CA ILE A 24 1.71 -5.98 1.58
C ILE A 24 2.63 -6.39 2.72
N SER A 25 2.61 -7.67 3.09
CA SER A 25 3.46 -8.27 4.13
C SER A 25 4.58 -9.13 3.52
N HIS A 26 5.69 -9.25 4.24
CA HIS A 26 7.00 -9.71 3.76
C HIS A 26 7.20 -11.24 3.78
N ASP A 27 7.71 -11.76 2.65
CA ASP A 27 8.98 -12.51 2.54
C ASP A 27 9.38 -12.51 1.04
N GLY A 28 10.18 -11.54 0.58
CA GLY A 28 10.65 -11.49 -0.82
C GLY A 28 9.73 -10.80 -1.85
N VAL A 29 8.93 -9.81 -1.42
CA VAL A 29 8.08 -9.01 -2.32
C VAL A 29 8.93 -8.21 -3.31
N GLY A 30 8.99 -8.69 -4.56
CA GLY A 30 9.58 -7.94 -5.67
C GLY A 30 8.59 -6.96 -6.30
N CYS A 31 9.08 -6.12 -7.22
CA CYS A 31 8.24 -5.22 -8.01
C CYS A 31 7.13 -5.97 -8.79
N GLU A 32 7.32 -7.25 -9.12
CA GLU A 32 6.32 -8.09 -9.79
C GLU A 32 5.08 -8.32 -8.92
N THR A 33 5.27 -8.67 -7.64
CA THR A 33 4.17 -8.86 -6.68
C THR A 33 3.39 -7.57 -6.47
N VAL A 34 4.11 -6.45 -6.42
CA VAL A 34 3.53 -5.11 -6.30
C VAL A 34 2.69 -4.76 -7.55
N LEU A 35 3.16 -5.14 -8.73
CA LEU A 35 2.40 -4.98 -9.98
C LEU A 35 1.16 -5.89 -10.00
N GLU A 36 1.27 -7.13 -9.54
CA GLU A 36 0.15 -8.06 -9.44
C GLU A 36 -0.92 -7.53 -8.46
N ALA A 37 -0.50 -7.01 -7.31
CA ALA A 37 -1.38 -6.36 -6.34
C ALA A 37 -2.18 -5.22 -6.99
N PHE A 38 -1.53 -4.38 -7.80
CA PHE A 38 -2.22 -3.33 -8.57
C PHE A 38 -3.23 -3.89 -9.56
N GLN A 39 -2.87 -4.94 -10.29
CA GLN A 39 -3.79 -5.57 -11.25
C GLN A 39 -5.00 -6.17 -10.56
N ARG A 40 -4.82 -6.82 -9.41
CA ARG A 40 -5.90 -7.36 -8.60
C ARG A 40 -6.79 -6.25 -8.05
N LEU A 41 -6.20 -5.17 -7.51
CA LEU A 41 -6.93 -3.99 -7.03
C LEU A 41 -7.86 -3.43 -8.10
N LYS A 42 -7.38 -3.22 -9.34
CA LYS A 42 -8.20 -2.69 -10.44
C LYS A 42 -9.41 -3.56 -10.81
N ARG A 43 -9.37 -4.87 -10.51
CA ARG A 43 -10.49 -5.78 -10.80
C ARG A 43 -11.59 -5.71 -9.73
N VAL A 44 -11.21 -5.40 -8.50
CA VAL A 44 -12.13 -5.47 -7.34
C VAL A 44 -12.55 -4.08 -6.84
N ALA A 45 -11.79 -3.04 -7.20
CA ALA A 45 -12.00 -1.68 -6.74
C ALA A 45 -12.40 -0.73 -7.88
N SER A 46 -13.16 0.31 -7.53
CA SER A 46 -13.47 1.46 -8.40
C SER A 46 -12.43 2.58 -8.21
N PRO A 47 -12.09 3.36 -9.26
CA PRO A 47 -11.22 4.53 -9.16
C PRO A 47 -11.66 5.59 -8.14
N GLN A 48 -12.94 5.57 -7.73
CA GLN A 48 -13.53 6.50 -6.77
C GLN A 48 -13.33 6.06 -5.31
N GLN A 49 -12.95 4.80 -5.08
CA GLN A 49 -12.72 4.28 -3.73
C GLN A 49 -11.40 4.78 -3.16
N ASN A 50 -11.36 4.96 -1.85
CA ASN A 50 -10.13 5.23 -1.12
C ASN A 50 -9.28 3.97 -1.06
N VAL A 51 -7.96 4.10 -1.16
CA VAL A 51 -7.02 2.99 -1.06
C VAL A 51 -6.09 3.24 0.12
N VAL A 52 -6.05 2.30 1.06
CA VAL A 52 -5.09 2.26 2.16
C VAL A 52 -4.06 1.20 1.87
N LEU A 53 -2.80 1.59 1.75
CA LEU A 53 -1.66 0.69 1.57
C LEU A 53 -1.01 0.46 2.92
N ILE A 54 -1.09 -0.76 3.44
CA ILE A 54 -0.41 -1.16 4.68
C ILE A 54 0.88 -1.88 4.29
N VAL A 55 2.02 -1.34 4.72
CA VAL A 55 3.36 -1.83 4.39
C VAL A 55 4.10 -2.22 5.67
N ASP A 56 4.46 -3.50 5.76
CA ASP A 56 4.91 -4.15 7.00
C ASP A 56 6.44 -4.36 7.12
N ASP A 57 7.27 -3.75 6.26
CA ASP A 57 8.70 -4.12 6.18
C ASP A 57 9.70 -2.97 5.97
N ASP A 58 10.92 -3.20 6.44
CA ASP A 58 12.05 -2.27 6.59
C ASP A 58 12.99 -2.17 5.38
N CYS A 59 13.02 -3.12 4.43
CA CYS A 59 14.07 -3.10 3.39
C CYS A 59 13.61 -3.52 1.98
N CYS A 60 14.08 -2.76 0.99
CA CYS A 60 14.15 -3.07 -0.45
C CYS A 60 12.94 -2.83 -1.37
N ALA A 61 11.71 -2.62 -0.89
CA ALA A 61 10.56 -2.39 -1.77
C ALA A 61 10.15 -0.91 -1.96
N GLY A 62 10.89 0.05 -1.39
CA GLY A 62 10.51 1.47 -1.39
C GLY A 62 10.18 2.03 -2.77
N GLU A 63 11.01 1.75 -3.77
CA GLU A 63 10.79 2.19 -5.17
C GLU A 63 9.57 1.48 -5.80
N CYS A 64 9.44 0.16 -5.61
CA CYS A 64 8.30 -0.60 -6.14
C CYS A 64 6.97 -0.10 -5.56
N ILE A 65 6.88 0.06 -4.24
CA ILE A 65 5.70 0.59 -3.56
C ILE A 65 5.40 2.00 -4.03
N ALA A 66 6.43 2.82 -4.23
CA ALA A 66 6.21 4.16 -4.72
C ALA A 66 5.70 4.19 -6.18
N GLY A 67 6.16 3.26 -7.03
CA GLY A 67 5.59 3.00 -8.34
C GLY A 67 4.13 2.54 -8.30
N LEU A 68 3.77 1.67 -7.36
CA LEU A 68 2.37 1.26 -7.11
C LEU A 68 1.50 2.46 -6.73
N VAL A 69 1.99 3.27 -5.80
CA VAL A 69 1.31 4.46 -5.30
C VAL A 69 1.02 5.45 -6.45
N VAL A 70 1.98 5.68 -7.34
CA VAL A 70 1.78 6.52 -8.55
C VAL A 70 0.77 5.89 -9.49
N SER A 71 0.85 4.57 -9.67
CA SER A 71 -0.06 3.83 -10.56
C SER A 71 -1.51 3.91 -10.06
N ILE A 72 -1.73 3.79 -8.75
CA ILE A 72 -3.04 3.97 -8.13
C ILE A 72 -3.53 5.41 -8.31
N ARG A 73 -2.71 6.41 -8.02
CA ARG A 73 -3.08 7.84 -8.22
C ARG A 73 -3.49 8.13 -9.66
N ARG A 74 -2.72 7.64 -10.64
CA ARG A 74 -3.02 7.80 -12.06
C ARG A 74 -4.33 7.11 -12.44
N TRP A 75 -4.55 5.91 -11.92
CA TRP A 75 -5.79 5.16 -12.12
C TRP A 75 -7.01 5.85 -11.48
N GLN A 76 -6.86 6.40 -10.27
CA GLN A 76 -7.90 7.19 -9.61
C GLN A 76 -8.22 8.48 -10.38
N GLY A 77 -7.25 9.07 -11.10
CA GLY A 77 -7.50 10.09 -12.12
C GLY A 77 -8.21 11.37 -11.63
N GLY A 78 -8.17 11.66 -10.33
CA GLY A 78 -8.92 12.77 -9.73
C GLY A 78 -10.40 12.47 -9.45
N ASN A 79 -10.86 11.23 -9.62
CA ASN A 79 -12.26 10.79 -9.40
C ASN A 79 -12.68 10.73 -7.91
N GLY A 80 -12.03 11.51 -7.03
CA GLY A 80 -12.37 11.60 -5.60
C GLY A 80 -11.78 10.51 -4.70
N GLY A 81 -11.26 9.41 -5.26
CA GLY A 81 -10.53 8.39 -4.51
C GLY A 81 -9.24 8.95 -3.92
N ARG A 82 -8.99 8.67 -2.63
CA ARG A 82 -7.74 9.03 -1.94
C ARG A 82 -6.82 7.82 -1.88
N THR A 83 -5.51 8.05 -1.82
CA THR A 83 -4.52 7.02 -1.52
C THR A 83 -3.82 7.40 -0.23
N ILE A 84 -3.73 6.48 0.73
CA ILE A 84 -3.10 6.65 2.04
C ILE A 84 -2.12 5.50 2.25
N ILE A 85 -1.01 5.76 2.93
CA ILE A 85 -0.03 4.73 3.29
C ILE A 85 0.06 4.64 4.80
N ALA A 86 -0.01 3.43 5.35
CA ALA A 86 0.35 3.11 6.73
C ALA A 86 1.59 2.22 6.71
N ALA A 87 2.66 2.68 7.35
CA ALA A 87 3.92 1.93 7.42
C ALA A 87 4.61 2.19 8.76
N ASP A 88 4.75 1.16 9.60
CA ASP A 88 5.42 1.30 10.90
C ASP A 88 6.95 1.39 10.76
N SER A 89 7.50 0.82 9.69
CA SER A 89 8.93 0.90 9.36
C SER A 89 9.42 2.35 9.22
N SER A 90 10.38 2.74 10.06
CA SER A 90 11.06 4.04 9.93
C SER A 90 11.99 4.09 8.72
N ALA A 91 12.58 2.95 8.32
CA ALA A 91 13.46 2.84 7.17
C ALA A 91 12.68 3.03 5.86
N PHE A 92 11.52 2.40 5.73
CA PHE A 92 10.60 2.61 4.63
C PHE A 92 10.21 4.07 4.52
N ARG A 93 9.76 4.71 5.61
CA ARG A 93 9.35 6.13 5.57
C ARG A 93 10.48 7.05 5.11
N ARG A 94 11.72 6.80 5.54
CA ARG A 94 12.90 7.55 5.08
C ARG A 94 13.19 7.31 3.61
N ASN A 95 13.20 6.05 3.17
CA ASN A 95 13.46 5.70 1.76
C ASN A 95 12.37 6.27 0.85
N PHE A 96 11.10 6.11 1.21
CA PHE A 96 9.96 6.67 0.50
C PHE A 96 10.06 8.20 0.38
N ALA A 97 10.44 8.89 1.46
CA ALA A 97 10.68 10.32 1.42
C ALA A 97 11.89 10.69 0.53
N HIS A 98 12.96 9.89 0.55
CA HIS A 98 14.17 10.10 -0.25
C HIS A 98 13.90 10.01 -1.76
N PHE A 99 13.03 9.10 -2.20
CA PHE A 99 12.67 8.98 -3.61
C PHE A 99 11.74 10.11 -4.12
N GLY A 100 11.61 11.22 -3.38
CA GLY A 100 10.86 12.41 -3.81
C GLY A 100 9.34 12.31 -3.63
N PHE A 101 8.84 11.22 -3.03
CA PHE A 101 7.39 11.02 -2.83
C PHE A 101 6.77 11.95 -1.79
N LYS A 102 7.61 12.66 -1.01
CA LYS A 102 7.18 13.75 -0.13
C LYS A 102 6.38 14.83 -0.89
N ASN A 103 6.65 15.03 -2.18
CA ASN A 103 5.97 16.03 -3.02
C ASN A 103 4.69 15.53 -3.69
N ILE A 104 4.36 14.24 -3.59
CA ILE A 104 3.17 13.65 -4.25
C ILE A 104 1.89 13.87 -3.43
N GLY A 105 2.02 14.45 -2.22
CA GLY A 105 0.89 14.84 -1.38
C GLY A 105 0.09 13.62 -0.89
N ILE A 106 0.76 12.49 -0.69
CA ILE A 106 0.15 11.26 -0.18
C ILE A 106 0.43 11.17 1.31
N PRO A 107 -0.61 11.13 2.15
CA PRO A 107 -0.42 11.03 3.59
C PRO A 107 0.16 9.65 3.93
N VAL A 108 1.23 9.68 4.73
CA VAL A 108 1.93 8.49 5.24
C VAL A 108 1.83 8.52 6.76
N PHE A 109 1.22 7.50 7.34
CA PHE A 109 1.05 7.34 8.78
C PHE A 109 1.96 6.25 9.30
N ARG A 110 2.33 6.37 10.57
CA ARG A 110 3.04 5.30 11.27
C ARG A 110 2.08 4.19 11.63
N ASP A 111 0.88 4.56 12.07
CA ASP A 111 -0.11 3.64 12.58
C ASP A 111 -1.27 3.44 11.59
N THR A 112 -1.71 2.19 11.47
CA THR A 112 -2.82 1.82 10.59
C THR A 112 -4.13 2.45 11.04
N CYS A 113 -4.37 2.58 12.34
CA CYS A 113 -5.57 3.24 12.89
C CYS A 113 -5.58 4.73 12.55
N GLU A 114 -4.43 5.42 12.61
CA GLU A 114 -4.34 6.83 12.17
C GLU A 114 -4.69 6.99 10.69
N ALA A 115 -4.23 6.06 9.84
CA ALA A 115 -4.59 6.06 8.43
C ALA A 115 -6.10 5.87 8.20
N PHE A 116 -6.74 4.99 8.96
CA PHE A 116 -8.19 4.78 8.91
C PHE A 116 -8.99 5.96 9.47
N GLN A 117 -8.48 6.65 10.48
CA GLN A 117 -9.14 7.85 11.03
C GLN A 117 -9.26 8.96 9.97
N LEU A 118 -8.35 9.03 8.99
CA LEU A 118 -8.46 9.99 7.87
C LEU A 118 -9.56 9.60 6.86
N LEU A 119 -10.05 8.35 6.89
CA LEU A 119 -11.09 7.84 5.99
C LEU A 119 -12.51 7.96 6.54
N ALA A 120 -12.65 8.12 7.86
CA ALA A 120 -13.92 8.45 8.52
C ALA A 120 -14.44 9.82 8.04
#